data_AF-A0A4R0DNC7-F1
#
_entry.id   AF-A0A4R0DNC7-F1
#
_cell.length_a   1.000
_cell.length_b   1.000
_cell.length_c   1.000
_cell.angle_alpha   90.00
_cell.angle_beta   90.00
_cell.angle_gamma   90.00
#
_symmetry.space_group_name_H-M   'P 1'
#
loop_
_entity.id
_entity.type
_entity.pdbx_description
1 polymer ?
#
loop_
_entity_poly.entity_id
_entity_poly.type
_entity_poly.pdbx_seq_one_letter_code
_entity_poly.pdbx_strand_id
1 'polypeptide(L)'
;MYHYFRFRLQLSSKQVKILSQNYEPEDRLVVSKFEKIEIIDFRLNELRDLPASICNQLKSNFILEQIHFFIIRDIHDELKLSHDKYKRCRLLEKEVWNEYLCFKTEKATLPTQMLIYHFDKKYKIGENKFQHIDRFNAFAKFVRVKVTLANILAFVFSVIILGAFGSLIATVFIESRPNGIYFWAKHWAFHIFIAFCMIYMVYRILHTFWKGNLKLQSPIRRI
;
A
#
# COMPACT_ATOMS: atom_id res chain seq x y z
N MET A 1 19.97 -37.57 -9.95
CA MET A 1 18.83 -37.99 -9.10
C MET A 1 18.14 -36.71 -8.64
N TYR A 2 16.87 -36.51 -8.98
CA TYR A 2 16.15 -35.28 -8.60
C TYR A 2 15.45 -35.50 -7.27
N HIS A 3 15.76 -34.68 -6.27
CA HIS A 3 15.12 -34.74 -4.96
C HIS A 3 14.07 -33.64 -4.85
N TYR A 4 12.80 -34.02 -4.64
CA TYR A 4 11.70 -33.09 -4.45
C TYR A 4 11.36 -32.96 -2.96
N PHE A 5 11.64 -31.80 -2.40
CA PHE A 5 11.24 -31.45 -1.03
C PHE A 5 10.16 -30.38 -1.07
N ARG A 6 9.02 -30.61 -0.39
CA ARG A 6 7.93 -29.65 -0.24
C ARG A 6 7.67 -29.36 1.23
N PHE A 7 7.96 -28.14 1.65
CA PHE A 7 7.61 -27.64 2.98
C PHE A 7 6.31 -26.82 2.88
N ARG A 8 5.42 -27.02 3.85
CA ARG A 8 4.21 -26.22 4.03
C ARG A 8 4.25 -25.58 5.40
N LEU A 9 4.23 -24.26 5.44
CA LEU A 9 4.31 -23.49 6.68
C LEU A 9 3.00 -22.74 6.86
N GLN A 10 2.29 -23.05 7.94
CA GLN A 10 1.15 -22.25 8.37
C GLN A 10 1.69 -21.07 9.17
N LEU A 11 1.44 -19.85 8.69
CA LEU A 11 1.90 -18.64 9.34
C LEU A 11 0.82 -18.11 10.28
N SER A 12 1.19 -17.81 11.52
CA SER A 12 0.35 -17.04 12.44
C SER A 12 0.22 -15.59 11.96
N SER A 13 -0.81 -14.87 12.41
CA SER A 13 -1.02 -13.46 12.04
C SER A 13 0.19 -12.57 12.35
N LYS A 14 0.97 -12.89 13.39
CA LYS A 14 2.22 -12.16 13.73
C LYS A 14 3.33 -12.42 12.70
N GLN A 15 3.47 -13.65 12.21
CA GLN A 15 4.45 -14.01 11.18
C GLN A 15 4.06 -13.46 9.81
N VAL A 16 2.77 -13.42 9.49
CA VAL A 16 2.27 -12.79 8.25
C VAL A 16 2.68 -11.32 8.18
N LYS A 17 2.67 -10.59 9.30
CA LYS A 17 3.12 -9.19 9.35
C LYS A 17 4.59 -8.96 8.97
N ILE A 18 5.42 -10.01 9.04
CA ILE A 18 6.84 -9.94 8.63
C ILE A 18 6.94 -9.94 7.10
N LEU A 19 6.07 -10.70 6.42
CA LEU A 19 6.06 -10.84 4.96
C LEU A 19 5.15 -9.81 4.28
N SER A 20 4.10 -9.38 4.97
CA SER A 20 3.07 -8.48 4.48
C SER A 20 2.90 -7.32 5.44
N GLN A 21 3.26 -6.13 4.96
CA GLN A 21 3.09 -4.90 5.71
C GLN A 21 1.84 -4.19 5.21
N ASN A 22 0.94 -3.89 6.15
CA ASN A 22 -0.24 -3.08 5.85
C ASN A 22 0.12 -1.61 6.10
N TYR A 23 -0.12 -0.76 5.11
CA TYR A 23 0.14 0.67 5.19
C TYR A 23 -1.19 1.43 5.08
N GLU A 24 -1.40 2.36 6.01
CA GLU A 24 -2.49 3.33 5.93
C GLU A 24 -1.90 4.67 5.48
N PRO A 25 -2.42 5.26 4.38
CA PRO A 25 -1.89 6.51 3.86
C PRO A 25 -2.22 7.71 4.76
N GLU A 26 -1.36 8.72 4.78
CA GLU A 26 -1.48 9.86 5.69
C GLU A 26 -2.67 10.78 5.36
N ASP A 27 -3.11 10.79 4.10
CA ASP A 27 -4.25 11.55 3.59
C ASP A 27 -5.61 10.83 3.79
N ARG A 28 -5.64 9.80 4.65
CA ARG A 28 -6.85 9.03 5.02
C ARG A 28 -8.01 9.90 5.48
N LEU A 29 -7.75 11.11 5.95
CA LEU A 29 -8.79 12.05 6.37
C LEU A 29 -9.56 12.66 5.19
N VAL A 30 -8.98 12.68 3.99
CA VAL A 30 -9.52 13.41 2.84
C VAL A 30 -9.80 12.49 1.64
N VAL A 31 -8.83 11.70 1.19
CA VAL A 31 -8.91 10.98 -0.10
C VAL A 31 -8.84 9.47 0.09
N SER A 32 -7.74 8.95 0.64
CA SER A 32 -7.52 7.50 0.73
C SER A 32 -8.21 6.83 1.94
N LYS A 33 -9.30 7.41 2.47
CA LYS A 33 -10.07 6.83 3.60
C LYS A 33 -10.59 5.43 3.30
N PHE A 34 -10.84 5.15 2.04
CA PHE A 34 -11.43 3.91 1.55
C PHE A 34 -10.38 2.91 1.09
N GLU A 35 -9.10 3.28 1.08
CA GLU A 35 -8.04 2.43 0.54
C GLU A 35 -7.29 1.72 1.65
N LYS A 36 -7.09 0.43 1.47
CA LYS A 36 -6.16 -0.37 2.26
C LYS A 36 -5.00 -0.79 1.36
N ILE A 37 -3.79 -0.43 1.76
CA ILE A 37 -2.57 -0.74 1.01
C ILE A 37 -1.85 -1.90 1.72
N GLU A 38 -1.47 -2.90 0.95
CA GLU A 38 -0.65 -4.01 1.42
C GLU A 38 0.59 -4.15 0.55
N ILE A 39 1.74 -4.27 1.21
CA ILE A 39 3.04 -4.40 0.55
C ILE A 39 3.61 -5.76 0.91
N ILE A 40 3.93 -6.54 -0.11
CA ILE A 40 4.60 -7.83 -0.01
C ILE A 40 6.02 -7.65 -0.56
N ASP A 41 7.00 -8.00 0.25
CA ASP A 41 8.42 -7.97 -0.12
C ASP A 41 9.03 -9.34 0.17
N PHE A 42 9.07 -10.20 -0.85
CA PHE A 42 9.66 -11.52 -0.73
C PHE A 42 11.05 -11.54 -1.36
N ARG A 43 12.05 -11.91 -0.57
CA ARG A 43 13.44 -11.98 -1.02
C ARG A 43 14.00 -13.37 -0.74
N LEU A 44 14.68 -13.92 -1.73
CA LEU A 44 15.35 -15.22 -1.65
C LEU A 44 16.79 -15.08 -2.15
N ASN A 45 17.70 -15.74 -1.44
CA ASN A 45 19.13 -15.78 -1.74
C ASN A 45 19.78 -14.38 -1.74
N GLU A 46 19.54 -13.56 -0.73
CA GLU A 46 20.26 -12.28 -0.59
C GLU A 46 21.68 -12.54 -0.06
N LEU A 47 22.61 -12.89 -0.96
CA LEU A 47 24.01 -13.24 -0.62
C LEU A 47 24.76 -12.18 0.21
N ARG A 48 24.30 -10.92 0.21
CA ARG A 48 24.89 -9.84 1.02
C ARG A 48 24.68 -10.04 2.52
N ASP A 49 23.68 -10.83 2.89
CA ASP A 49 23.28 -11.07 4.27
C ASP A 49 23.80 -12.41 4.80
N LEU A 50 24.47 -13.21 3.95
CA LEU A 50 24.97 -14.54 4.28
C LEU A 50 26.47 -14.51 4.66
N PRO A 51 26.89 -15.24 5.70
CA PRO A 51 28.30 -15.44 6.02
C PRO A 51 29.09 -16.02 4.85
N ALA A 52 30.33 -15.57 4.66
CA ALA A 52 31.19 -15.99 3.55
C ALA A 52 31.39 -17.52 3.47
N SER A 53 31.40 -18.21 4.62
CA SER A 53 31.48 -19.67 4.69
C SER A 53 30.30 -20.38 4.01
N ILE A 54 29.08 -19.87 4.20
CA ILE A 54 27.86 -20.42 3.58
C ILE A 54 27.84 -20.07 2.09
N CYS A 55 28.22 -18.84 1.72
CA CYS A 55 28.32 -18.42 0.31
C CYS A 55 29.28 -19.30 -0.49
N ASN A 56 30.41 -19.71 0.10
CA ASN A 56 31.37 -20.59 -0.56
C ASN A 56 30.83 -22.03 -0.75
N GLN A 57 30.05 -22.55 0.21
CA GLN A 57 29.41 -23.87 0.10
C GLN A 57 28.23 -23.88 -0.89
N LEU A 58 27.46 -22.79 -0.97
CA LEU A 58 26.33 -22.68 -1.90
C LEU A 58 26.79 -22.74 -3.37
N LYS A 59 27.92 -22.08 -3.69
CA LYS A 59 28.51 -22.08 -5.03
C LYS A 59 28.96 -23.44 -5.53
N SER A 60 29.34 -24.36 -4.63
CA SER A 60 29.89 -25.66 -4.99
C SER A 60 28.85 -26.78 -5.06
N ASN A 61 27.73 -26.69 -4.32
CA ASN A 61 26.87 -27.84 -4.05
C ASN A 61 25.43 -27.71 -4.55
N PHE A 62 24.97 -26.53 -4.96
CA PHE A 62 23.57 -26.33 -5.35
C PHE A 62 23.41 -25.33 -6.51
N ILE A 63 22.73 -25.77 -7.56
CA ILE A 63 22.39 -24.96 -8.73
C ILE A 63 20.90 -24.64 -8.68
N LEU A 64 20.57 -23.36 -8.50
CA LEU A 64 19.20 -22.86 -8.56
C LEU A 64 18.90 -22.37 -9.97
N GLU A 65 18.29 -23.20 -10.80
CA GLU A 65 18.06 -22.89 -12.23
C GLU A 65 16.83 -22.01 -12.45
N GLN A 66 15.79 -22.22 -11.65
CA GLN A 66 14.51 -21.57 -11.81
C GLN A 66 13.79 -21.37 -10.48
N ILE A 67 13.14 -20.22 -10.34
CA ILE A 67 12.27 -19.89 -9.23
C ILE A 67 10.88 -19.57 -9.78
N HIS A 68 9.86 -20.12 -9.13
CA HIS A 68 8.46 -19.77 -9.33
C HIS A 68 7.88 -19.27 -8.01
N PHE A 69 7.35 -18.07 -8.02
CA PHE A 69 6.71 -17.45 -6.88
C PHE A 69 5.28 -17.07 -7.24
N PHE A 70 4.35 -17.50 -6.40
CA PHE A 70 2.92 -17.30 -6.62
C PHE A 70 2.34 -16.53 -5.44
N ILE A 71 1.66 -15.42 -5.73
CA ILE A 71 0.87 -14.67 -4.75
C ILE A 71 -0.59 -14.89 -5.09
N ILE A 72 -1.35 -15.47 -4.15
CA ILE A 72 -2.80 -15.66 -4.29
C ILE A 72 -3.49 -14.54 -3.52
N ARG A 73 -4.36 -13.79 -4.20
CA ARG A 73 -5.10 -12.65 -3.64
C ARG A 73 -6.57 -12.74 -3.99
N ASP A 74 -7.39 -12.03 -3.23
CA ASP A 74 -8.79 -11.79 -3.60
C ASP A 74 -8.84 -10.97 -4.91
N ILE A 75 -9.88 -11.17 -5.72
CA ILE A 75 -10.08 -10.39 -6.95
C ILE A 75 -10.21 -8.88 -6.71
N HIS A 76 -10.65 -8.47 -5.51
CA HIS A 76 -10.78 -7.07 -5.14
C HIS A 76 -9.46 -6.41 -4.74
N ASP A 77 -8.37 -7.18 -4.63
CA ASP A 77 -7.02 -6.63 -4.41
C ASP A 77 -6.38 -6.30 -5.77
N GLU A 78 -6.18 -5.03 -6.04
CA GLU A 78 -5.52 -4.58 -7.27
C GLU A 78 -4.01 -4.49 -7.07
N LEU A 79 -3.24 -5.12 -7.96
CA LEU A 79 -1.80 -4.91 -8.05
C LEU A 79 -1.52 -3.51 -8.64
N LYS A 80 -1.04 -2.58 -7.81
CA LYS A 80 -0.68 -1.22 -8.26
C LYS A 80 0.76 -1.10 -8.71
N LEU A 81 1.68 -1.82 -8.09
CA LEU A 81 3.11 -1.73 -8.40
C LEU A 81 3.82 -3.05 -8.10
N SER A 82 4.76 -3.43 -8.96
CA SER A 82 5.68 -4.54 -8.71
C SER A 82 7.08 -4.18 -9.19
N HIS A 83 8.12 -4.66 -8.50
CA HIS A 83 9.50 -4.41 -8.90
C HIS A 83 9.86 -5.18 -10.18
N ASP A 84 9.48 -6.45 -10.22
CA ASP A 84 9.56 -7.28 -11.42
C ASP A 84 8.20 -7.37 -12.11
N LYS A 85 8.19 -7.45 -13.44
CA LYS A 85 6.95 -7.73 -14.18
C LYS A 85 6.51 -9.15 -13.86
N TYR A 86 5.30 -9.30 -13.32
CA TYR A 86 4.72 -10.64 -13.19
C TYR A 86 4.55 -11.25 -14.60
N LYS A 87 4.80 -12.54 -14.71
CA LYS A 87 4.70 -13.27 -15.98
C LYS A 87 3.26 -13.50 -16.39
N ARG A 88 2.40 -13.84 -15.42
CA ARG A 88 0.99 -14.16 -15.68
C ARG A 88 0.12 -13.83 -14.47
N CYS A 89 -1.09 -13.37 -14.75
CA CYS A 89 -2.19 -13.31 -13.78
C CYS A 89 -3.32 -14.22 -14.28
N ARG A 90 -3.89 -15.05 -13.40
CA ARG A 90 -5.02 -15.94 -13.75
C ARG A 90 -5.99 -16.08 -12.59
N LEU A 91 -7.25 -16.38 -12.92
CA LEU A 91 -8.26 -16.77 -11.93
C LEU A 91 -7.87 -18.11 -11.28
N LEU A 92 -8.09 -18.22 -9.97
CA LEU A 92 -7.91 -19.44 -9.21
C LEU A 92 -9.07 -20.41 -9.50
N GLU A 93 -8.74 -21.61 -9.98
CA GLU A 93 -9.69 -22.72 -10.14
C GLU A 93 -10.07 -23.27 -8.76
N LYS A 94 -11.28 -22.95 -8.28
CA LYS A 94 -11.65 -23.26 -6.89
C LYS A 94 -11.64 -24.74 -6.60
N GLU A 95 -12.08 -25.55 -7.55
CA GLU A 95 -12.26 -26.99 -7.41
C GLU A 95 -10.91 -27.66 -7.11
N VAL A 96 -9.85 -27.22 -7.80
CA VAL A 96 -8.48 -27.74 -7.63
C VAL A 96 -7.83 -27.22 -6.34
N TRP A 97 -8.10 -25.97 -5.97
CA TRP A 97 -7.38 -25.30 -4.88
C TRP A 97 -8.07 -25.35 -3.52
N ASN A 98 -9.38 -25.63 -3.46
CA ASN A 98 -10.09 -25.74 -2.18
C ASN A 98 -9.49 -26.83 -1.29
N GLU A 99 -9.16 -28.00 -1.87
CA GLU A 99 -8.49 -29.08 -1.13
C GLU A 99 -7.08 -28.69 -0.68
N TYR A 100 -6.40 -27.85 -1.46
CA TYR A 100 -5.05 -27.38 -1.15
C TYR A 100 -5.03 -26.32 -0.03
N LEU A 101 -6.05 -25.47 0.03
CA LEU A 101 -6.13 -24.32 0.95
C LEU A 101 -6.85 -24.67 2.27
N CYS A 102 -7.66 -25.72 2.31
CA CYS A 102 -8.27 -26.21 3.55
C CYS A 102 -7.22 -26.94 4.41
N PHE A 103 -6.56 -26.21 5.31
CA PHE A 103 -5.80 -26.84 6.39
C PHE A 103 -6.77 -27.52 7.38
N LYS A 104 -6.41 -28.73 7.82
CA LYS A 104 -7.27 -29.76 8.44
C LYS A 104 -8.13 -29.36 9.67
N THR A 105 -8.08 -28.14 10.17
CA THR A 105 -8.68 -27.78 11.47
C THR A 105 -9.49 -26.49 11.51
N GLU A 106 -9.39 -25.60 10.51
CA GLU A 106 -10.19 -24.37 10.48
C GLU A 106 -10.70 -24.13 9.06
N LYS A 107 -12.03 -24.10 8.89
CA LYS A 107 -12.66 -23.64 7.64
C LYS A 107 -12.40 -22.14 7.49
N ALA A 108 -11.21 -21.78 7.00
CA ALA A 108 -10.96 -20.41 6.57
C ALA A 108 -11.97 -20.08 5.46
N THR A 109 -12.79 -19.07 5.68
CA THR A 109 -13.75 -18.60 4.67
C THR A 109 -12.95 -17.96 3.54
N LEU A 110 -12.67 -18.76 2.51
CA LEU A 110 -11.96 -18.30 1.33
C LEU A 110 -12.84 -17.31 0.55
N PRO A 111 -12.32 -16.17 0.08
CA PRO A 111 -13.04 -15.27 -0.80
C PRO A 111 -13.62 -15.98 -2.02
N THR A 112 -14.76 -15.46 -2.50
CA THR A 112 -15.51 -16.05 -3.62
C THR A 112 -14.70 -16.08 -4.91
N GLN A 113 -13.74 -15.21 -5.14
CA GLN A 113 -12.89 -15.28 -6.33
C GLN A 113 -11.48 -14.82 -5.96
N MET A 114 -10.48 -15.54 -6.47
CA MET A 114 -9.08 -15.23 -6.23
C MET A 114 -8.29 -15.17 -7.53
N LEU A 115 -7.24 -14.38 -7.52
CA LEU A 115 -6.25 -14.25 -8.57
C LEU A 115 -4.91 -14.81 -8.10
N ILE A 116 -4.21 -15.46 -9.03
CA ILE A 116 -2.82 -15.89 -8.84
C ILE A 116 -1.93 -14.98 -9.68
N TYR A 117 -1.03 -14.26 -9.00
CA TYR A 117 0.08 -13.55 -9.63
C TYR A 117 1.31 -14.45 -9.65
N HIS A 118 1.84 -14.71 -10.84
CA HIS A 118 3.01 -15.56 -11.04
C HIS A 118 4.23 -14.73 -11.41
N PHE A 119 5.23 -14.75 -10.53
CA PHE A 119 6.57 -14.24 -10.78
C PHE A 119 7.50 -15.42 -11.03
N ASP A 120 8.29 -15.39 -12.11
CA ASP A 120 9.35 -16.37 -12.31
C ASP A 120 10.68 -15.70 -12.62
N LYS A 121 11.74 -16.41 -12.27
CA LYS A 121 13.09 -16.08 -12.70
C LYS A 121 13.73 -17.36 -13.18
N LYS A 122 14.17 -17.34 -14.44
CA LYS A 122 14.96 -18.40 -15.05
C LYS A 122 16.39 -17.90 -15.22
N TYR A 123 17.35 -18.76 -14.97
CA TYR A 123 18.72 -18.53 -15.36
C TYR A 123 18.80 -18.30 -16.89
N LYS A 124 19.55 -17.27 -17.31
CA LYS A 124 19.82 -17.00 -18.73
C LYS A 124 21.26 -17.45 -19.02
N ILE A 125 21.40 -18.40 -19.95
CA ILE A 125 22.70 -18.80 -20.49
C ILE A 125 23.21 -17.63 -21.34
N GLY A 126 24.13 -16.81 -20.80
CA GLY A 126 24.60 -15.64 -21.54
C GLY A 126 25.79 -14.87 -20.96
N GLU A 127 25.93 -14.71 -19.63
CA GLU A 127 26.89 -13.71 -19.12
C GLU A 127 27.87 -14.18 -18.04
N ASN A 128 27.73 -15.37 -17.45
CA ASN A 128 28.79 -15.93 -16.60
C ASN A 128 28.67 -17.46 -16.50
N LYS A 129 29.82 -18.15 -16.41
CA LYS A 129 29.95 -19.62 -16.46
C LYS A 129 29.27 -20.39 -15.32
N PHE A 130 28.61 -19.72 -14.38
CA PHE A 130 27.93 -20.34 -13.24
C PHE A 130 26.42 -20.35 -13.44
N GLN A 131 25.85 -21.54 -13.60
CA GLN A 131 24.42 -21.79 -13.72
C GLN A 131 23.76 -21.64 -12.34
N HIS A 132 23.51 -20.42 -11.85
CA HIS A 132 22.88 -20.23 -10.54
C HIS A 132 22.12 -18.90 -10.45
N ILE A 133 20.92 -18.92 -9.85
CA ILE A 133 20.20 -17.69 -9.51
C ILE A 133 20.72 -17.16 -8.17
N ASP A 134 21.60 -16.15 -8.24
CA ASP A 134 22.21 -15.52 -7.07
C ASP A 134 21.25 -14.70 -6.21
N ARG A 135 20.11 -14.27 -6.76
CA ARG A 135 19.13 -13.43 -6.06
C ARG A 135 17.76 -13.48 -6.71
N PHE A 136 16.72 -13.52 -5.90
CA PHE A 136 15.34 -13.30 -6.31
C PHE A 136 14.63 -12.32 -5.38
N ASN A 137 13.98 -11.32 -5.96
CA ASN A 137 13.17 -10.35 -5.24
C ASN A 137 11.81 -10.22 -5.93
N ALA A 138 10.75 -10.49 -5.20
CA ALA A 138 9.38 -10.28 -5.62
C ALA A 138 8.73 -9.25 -4.69
N PHE A 139 8.77 -8.00 -5.13
CA PHE A 139 8.05 -6.90 -4.49
C PHE A 139 6.72 -6.67 -5.21
N ALA A 140 5.63 -6.58 -4.44
CA ALA A 140 4.29 -6.30 -4.94
C ALA A 140 3.51 -5.41 -3.96
N LYS A 141 2.86 -4.37 -4.50
CA LYS A 141 1.97 -3.46 -3.78
C LYS A 141 0.53 -3.69 -4.24
N PHE A 142 -0.32 -4.10 -3.32
CA PHE A 142 -1.74 -4.31 -3.52
C PHE A 142 -2.56 -3.21 -2.87
N VAL A 143 -3.66 -2.83 -3.50
CA VAL A 143 -4.62 -1.86 -2.96
C VAL A 143 -6.01 -2.47 -3.02
N ARG A 144 -6.73 -2.42 -1.90
CA ARG A 144 -8.15 -2.79 -1.82
C ARG A 144 -8.97 -1.56 -1.45
N VAL A 145 -10.04 -1.31 -2.19
CA VAL A 145 -11.05 -0.34 -1.80
C VAL A 145 -12.05 -1.02 -0.87
N LYS A 146 -12.14 -0.55 0.38
CA LYS A 146 -13.12 -1.03 1.36
C LYS A 146 -14.02 0.13 1.77
N VAL A 147 -15.25 0.09 1.28
CA VAL A 147 -16.32 0.98 1.72
C VAL A 147 -17.09 0.30 2.84
N THR A 148 -17.24 0.98 3.98
CA THR A 148 -18.08 0.52 5.09
C THR A 148 -19.27 1.45 5.26
N LEU A 149 -20.36 0.96 5.84
CA LEU A 149 -21.55 1.80 6.11
C LEU A 149 -21.18 3.04 6.95
N ALA A 150 -20.28 2.87 7.93
CA ALA A 150 -19.76 3.98 8.72
C ALA A 150 -19.05 5.04 7.85
N ASN A 151 -18.27 4.62 6.85
CA ASN A 151 -17.63 5.56 5.93
C ASN A 151 -18.66 6.30 5.06
N ILE A 152 -19.72 5.62 4.61
CA ILE A 152 -20.83 6.23 3.85
C ILE A 152 -21.57 7.25 4.72
N LEU A 153 -21.94 6.87 5.94
CA LEU A 153 -22.63 7.76 6.89
C LEU A 153 -21.78 8.98 7.22
N ALA A 154 -20.48 8.79 7.49
CA ALA A 154 -19.56 9.89 7.73
C ALA A 154 -19.46 10.84 6.52
N PHE A 155 -19.46 10.31 5.30
CA PHE A 155 -19.49 11.11 4.08
C PHE A 155 -20.78 11.92 3.94
N VAL A 156 -21.95 11.29 4.11
CA VAL A 156 -23.26 11.95 4.08
C VAL A 156 -23.33 13.07 5.12
N PHE A 157 -22.89 12.79 6.35
CA PHE A 157 -22.85 13.79 7.43
C PHE A 157 -21.92 14.96 7.10
N SER A 158 -20.76 14.69 6.48
CA SER A 158 -19.83 15.73 6.05
C SER A 158 -20.45 16.65 4.99
N VAL A 159 -21.24 16.11 4.06
CA VAL A 159 -21.97 16.89 3.04
C VAL A 159 -23.05 17.76 3.69
N ILE A 160 -23.80 17.22 4.66
CA ILE A 160 -24.84 17.99 5.39
C ILE A 160 -24.20 19.15 6.16
N ILE A 161 -23.10 18.90 6.87
CA ILE A 161 -22.35 19.95 7.58
C ILE A 161 -21.89 21.02 6.59
N LEU A 162 -21.27 20.62 5.47
CA LEU A 162 -20.79 21.57 4.47
C LEU A 162 -21.93 22.42 3.90
N GLY A 163 -23.09 21.81 3.64
CA GLY A 163 -24.30 22.51 3.23
C GLY A 163 -24.82 23.48 4.29
N ALA A 164 -24.85 23.08 5.55
CA ALA A 164 -25.26 23.95 6.67
C ALA A 164 -24.30 25.14 6.83
N PHE A 165 -22.99 24.92 6.73
CA PHE A 165 -21.99 25.99 6.74
C PHE A 165 -22.17 26.94 5.55
N GLY A 166 -22.40 26.41 4.35
CA GLY A 166 -22.68 27.22 3.16
C GLY A 166 -23.93 28.08 3.35
N SER A 167 -25.00 27.51 3.92
CA SER A 167 -26.22 28.25 4.25
C SER A 167 -25.97 29.33 5.29
N LEU A 168 -25.24 29.05 6.36
CA LEU A 168 -24.90 30.04 7.39
C LEU A 168 -24.11 31.21 6.81
N ILE A 169 -23.10 30.93 5.96
CA ILE A 169 -22.33 31.97 5.28
C ILE A 169 -23.23 32.79 4.37
N ALA A 170 -24.13 32.16 3.62
CA ALA A 170 -25.06 32.85 2.74
C ALA A 170 -26.04 33.73 3.52
N THR A 171 -26.62 33.23 4.61
CA THR A 171 -27.51 34.01 5.48
C THR A 171 -26.78 35.20 6.09
N VAL A 172 -25.58 34.99 6.64
CA VAL A 172 -24.75 36.10 7.14
C VAL A 172 -24.50 37.10 6.02
N PHE A 173 -24.13 36.67 4.81
CA PHE A 173 -23.85 37.56 3.69
C PHE A 173 -25.08 38.34 3.20
N ILE A 174 -26.27 37.73 3.20
CA ILE A 174 -27.53 38.36 2.78
C ILE A 174 -28.04 39.35 3.84
N GLU A 175 -28.01 38.95 5.12
CA GLU A 175 -28.44 39.77 6.26
C GLU A 175 -27.45 40.91 6.56
N SER A 176 -26.22 40.75 6.10
CA SER A 176 -25.20 41.78 6.00
C SER A 176 -25.48 42.85 4.91
N ARG A 177 -26.61 42.84 4.20
CA ARG A 177 -26.91 43.96 3.27
C ARG A 177 -27.05 45.29 4.02
N PRO A 178 -26.33 46.36 3.65
CA PRO A 178 -26.20 47.55 4.47
C PRO A 178 -27.43 48.44 4.47
N ASN A 179 -27.83 48.87 5.66
CA ASN A 179 -28.28 50.24 5.91
C ASN A 179 -27.14 50.97 6.67
N GLY A 180 -26.10 51.45 5.98
CA GLY A 180 -25.14 52.42 6.53
C GLY A 180 -23.63 52.12 6.40
N ILE A 181 -22.82 53.18 6.46
CA ILE A 181 -21.36 53.22 6.21
C ILE A 181 -20.53 52.39 7.22
N TYR A 182 -21.00 52.23 8.46
CA TYR A 182 -20.36 51.38 9.48
C TYR A 182 -20.32 49.89 9.08
N PHE A 183 -21.24 49.45 8.23
CA PHE A 183 -21.29 48.08 7.75
C PHE A 183 -20.13 47.76 6.79
N TRP A 184 -19.78 48.69 5.88
CA TRP A 184 -18.69 48.50 4.92
C TRP A 184 -17.34 48.32 5.63
N ALA A 185 -17.07 49.11 6.68
CA ALA A 185 -15.85 48.96 7.48
C ALA A 185 -15.73 47.56 8.13
N LYS A 186 -16.83 47.03 8.68
CA LYS A 186 -16.86 45.69 9.30
C LYS A 186 -16.76 44.57 8.27
N HIS A 187 -17.37 44.74 7.10
CA HIS A 187 -17.30 43.79 5.99
C HIS A 187 -15.89 43.69 5.41
N TRP A 188 -15.22 44.82 5.19
CA TRP A 188 -13.81 44.84 4.78
C TRP A 188 -12.90 44.25 5.85
N ALA A 189 -13.12 44.55 7.14
CA ALA A 189 -12.37 43.94 8.23
C ALA A 189 -12.53 42.40 8.28
N PHE A 190 -13.74 41.89 8.04
CA PHE A 190 -14.01 40.46 7.98
C PHE A 190 -13.36 39.78 6.76
N HIS A 191 -13.41 40.41 5.58
CA HIS A 191 -12.74 39.89 4.39
C HIS A 191 -11.21 39.94 4.50
N ILE A 192 -10.65 40.98 5.13
CA ILE A 192 -9.23 41.07 5.46
C ILE A 192 -8.84 39.96 6.45
N PHE A 193 -9.68 39.69 7.46
CA PHE A 193 -9.44 38.61 8.42
C PHE A 193 -9.47 37.23 7.75
N ILE A 194 -10.45 36.97 6.88
CA ILE A 194 -10.50 35.72 6.10
C ILE A 194 -9.27 35.60 5.19
N ALA A 195 -8.86 36.67 4.51
CA ALA A 195 -7.67 36.66 3.67
C ALA A 195 -6.41 36.33 4.50
N PHE A 196 -6.28 36.90 5.70
CA PHE A 196 -5.19 36.56 6.64
C PHE A 196 -5.23 35.10 7.07
N CYS A 197 -6.40 34.55 7.40
CA CYS A 197 -6.55 33.15 7.75
C CYS A 197 -6.19 32.22 6.57
N MET A 198 -6.60 32.57 5.35
CA MET A 198 -6.26 31.82 4.14
C MET A 198 -4.76 31.87 3.85
N ILE A 199 -4.12 33.04 3.96
CA ILE A 199 -2.67 33.20 3.81
C ILE A 199 -1.93 32.39 4.87
N TYR A 200 -2.38 32.44 6.13
CA TYR A 200 -1.79 31.66 7.22
C TYR A 200 -1.94 30.15 7.01
N MET A 201 -3.10 29.70 6.51
CA MET A 201 -3.32 28.30 6.17
C MET A 201 -2.41 27.84 5.03
N VAL A 202 -2.27 28.63 3.97
CA VAL A 202 -1.35 28.34 2.84
C VAL A 202 0.10 28.32 3.32
N TYR A 203 0.51 29.29 4.15
CA TYR A 203 1.83 29.30 4.78
C TYR A 203 2.07 28.04 5.60
N ARG A 204 1.10 27.62 6.42
CA ARG A 204 1.20 26.40 7.23
C ARG A 204 1.34 25.15 6.36
N ILE A 205 0.55 25.04 5.28
CA ILE A 205 0.62 23.93 4.33
C ILE A 205 2.00 23.89 3.66
N LEU A 206 2.49 25.03 3.15
CA LEU A 206 3.82 25.13 2.53
C LEU A 206 4.95 24.81 3.51
N HIS A 207 4.85 25.29 4.76
CA HIS A 207 5.83 25.00 5.79
C HIS A 207 5.81 23.52 6.23
N THR A 208 4.63 22.89 6.34
CA THR A 208 4.53 21.43 6.58
C THR A 208 5.09 20.63 5.41
N PHE A 209 4.85 21.07 4.18
CA PHE A 209 5.37 20.44 2.97
C PHE A 209 6.91 20.55 2.92
N TRP A 210 7.46 21.72 3.24
CA TRP A 210 8.91 21.95 3.25
C TRP A 210 9.61 21.20 4.40
N LYS A 211 9.03 21.17 5.61
CA LYS A 211 9.54 20.33 6.72
C LYS A 211 9.46 18.83 6.41
N GLY A 212 8.42 18.39 5.71
CA GLY A 212 8.31 17.01 5.23
C GLY A 212 9.43 16.66 4.25
N ASN A 213 9.76 17.58 3.34
CA ASN A 213 10.83 17.40 2.36
C ASN A 213 12.24 17.45 2.97
N LEU A 214 12.47 18.28 4.00
CA LEU A 214 13.74 18.33 4.74
C LEU A 214 14.00 17.07 5.58
N LYS A 215 12.95 16.40 6.09
CA LYS A 215 13.08 15.09 6.75
C LYS A 215 13.45 13.95 5.79
N LEU A 216 13.14 14.07 4.51
CA LEU A 216 13.53 13.10 3.47
C LEU A 216 15.01 13.23 3.05
N GLN A 217 15.66 14.37 3.33
CA GLN A 217 17.08 14.61 3.02
C GLN A 217 18.04 14.34 4.19
N SER A 218 17.56 14.01 5.40
CA SER A 218 18.46 13.61 6.47
C SER A 218 19.08 12.25 6.13
N PRO A 219 20.41 12.12 6.05
CA PRO A 219 21.04 10.84 5.78
C PRO A 219 20.73 9.90 6.95
N ILE A 220 20.07 8.79 6.66
CA ILE A 220 19.90 7.67 7.58
C ILE A 220 21.32 7.28 8.03
N ARG A 221 21.68 7.61 9.28
CA ARG A 221 22.86 7.03 9.94
C ARG A 221 22.61 5.53 10.00
N ARG A 222 23.36 4.78 9.17
CA ARG A 222 23.47 3.34 9.30
C ARG A 222 24.05 3.01 10.67
N ILE A 223 23.31 2.23 11.44
CA ILE A 223 23.83 1.31 12.45
C ILE A 223 23.43 -0.07 11.99
#